data_AF-A0A968LIU7-F1
#
_entry.id   AF-A0A968LIU7-F1
#
_cell.length_a   1.000
_cell.length_b   1.000
_cell.length_c   1.000
_cell.angle_alpha   90.00
_cell.angle_beta   90.00
_cell.angle_gamma   90.00
#
_symmetry.space_group_name_H-M   'P 1'
#
loop_
_entity.id
_entity.type
_entity.pdbx_description
1 polymer ?
#
loop_
_entity_poly.entity_id
_entity_poly.type
_entity_poly.pdbx_seq_one_letter_code
_entity_poly.pdbx_strand_id
1 'polypeptide(L)'
;MTEVPRIIYPIGATLLHGLVWRDDRAIALDAYNGFLLEIDPYTEGVTVLNPHTTEDFEDATALALTDQTLWVVRGNTVFYAKGDPYELVPFIEVPQTLDGIAVSEGAVYVSSREVGKIFVFGRATRTLLRVMESPGTGFEAMTLHGDHLWVADRAEQTVYCLDPKTAAVHYRALTPFADPVGLSFWGDRLYVTYTGEEPYIRDNPNDPDPLSVQMRDRTFIHQLRIHRHPHFTCSNGFLVEMIYIEELDRLERDVTNLTWHIALPATSDRQTVRSLQPLGHPFTVEYEEEQPVAVFAFDYLKAGDRRIFGWKAVLELRSIKYELDLGSLDQVPPPPPEVQKLYLSPDGDLSMDHPEVRAAARIAVQGETNIIRQMLAIREYVYDQLEYKLQSLATEDDYGSPDVVLKRGTASCGEYVRTLLALARLNGIACRDVGCYKCPPQAELHQVPLYPEYNHYWIEFYVPGYGWLPMESNPDDTGRRPYPQRWFMGLPWFHVEIGKGIRFESISDRTLRHGDLARELKRFKILEELP
;
A
#
# COMPACT_ATOMS: atom_id res chain seq x y z
N MET A 1 -22.82 12.38 23.30
CA MET A 1 -21.62 12.93 22.66
C MET A 1 -21.77 12.66 21.18
N THR A 2 -21.69 13.70 20.35
CA THR A 2 -21.60 13.54 18.90
C THR A 2 -20.33 12.75 18.57
N GLU A 3 -20.42 11.95 17.52
CA GLU A 3 -19.31 11.12 17.07
C GLU A 3 -18.32 11.99 16.30
N VAL A 4 -17.02 11.98 16.66
CA VAL A 4 -15.98 12.70 15.92
C VAL A 4 -15.99 12.22 14.47
N PRO A 5 -15.97 13.14 13.47
CA PRO A 5 -15.96 12.75 12.05
C PRO A 5 -14.84 11.78 11.70
N ARG A 6 -15.05 10.99 10.65
CA ARG A 6 -14.04 10.01 10.19
C ARG A 6 -12.83 10.69 9.56
N ILE A 7 -13.06 11.81 8.86
CA ILE A 7 -12.03 12.62 8.23
C ILE A 7 -12.19 14.06 8.69
N ILE A 8 -11.08 14.74 8.91
CA ILE A 8 -11.00 16.12 9.37
C ILE A 8 -9.95 16.82 8.50
N TYR A 9 -10.30 17.95 7.89
CA TYR A 9 -9.42 18.78 7.06
C TYR A 9 -9.11 20.11 7.75
N PRO A 10 -8.09 20.18 8.62
CA PRO A 10 -7.84 21.37 9.43
C PRO A 10 -7.57 22.60 8.57
N ILE A 11 -8.39 23.64 8.70
CA ILE A 11 -8.34 24.82 7.82
C ILE A 11 -7.06 25.60 8.06
N GLY A 12 -6.28 25.81 7.00
CA GLY A 12 -5.05 26.63 7.06
C GLY A 12 -3.84 25.90 7.63
N ALA A 13 -3.93 24.59 7.90
CA ALA A 13 -2.76 23.78 8.22
C ALA A 13 -1.94 23.48 6.96
N THR A 14 -0.61 23.56 7.09
CA THR A 14 0.33 23.28 6.00
C THR A 14 0.96 21.89 6.15
N LEU A 15 1.86 21.72 7.13
CA LEU A 15 2.66 20.51 7.29
C LEU A 15 2.38 19.88 8.66
N LEU A 16 1.26 19.16 8.80
CA LEU A 16 0.89 18.59 10.09
C LEU A 16 1.82 17.45 10.52
N HIS A 17 2.22 17.46 11.78
CA HIS A 17 3.02 16.45 12.44
C HIS A 17 2.49 16.13 13.83
N GLY A 18 2.56 14.85 14.21
CA GLY A 18 2.03 14.37 15.48
C GLY A 18 0.51 14.52 15.60
N LEU A 19 -0.04 13.96 16.67
CA LEU A 19 -1.44 14.12 17.03
C LEU A 19 -1.59 13.78 18.52
N VAL A 20 -2.32 14.62 19.25
CA VAL A 20 -2.85 14.29 20.58
C VAL A 20 -4.28 14.80 20.70
N TRP A 21 -5.03 14.24 21.65
CA TRP A 21 -6.37 14.70 21.96
C TRP A 21 -6.41 15.37 23.32
N ARG A 22 -7.08 16.51 23.40
CA ARG A 22 -7.46 17.18 24.65
C ARG A 22 -8.97 17.34 24.63
N ASP A 23 -9.64 16.54 25.45
CA ASP A 23 -11.10 16.43 25.46
C ASP A 23 -11.67 16.06 24.08
N ASP A 24 -12.38 16.96 23.41
CA ASP A 24 -12.95 16.80 22.07
C ASP A 24 -12.20 17.58 20.98
N ARG A 25 -11.02 18.11 21.31
CA ARG A 25 -10.14 18.84 20.39
C ARG A 25 -8.90 18.02 20.04
N ALA A 26 -8.55 18.02 18.76
CA ALA A 26 -7.26 17.50 18.31
C ALA A 26 -6.20 18.59 18.48
N ILE A 27 -4.97 18.20 18.81
CA ILE A 27 -3.82 19.09 18.84
C ILE A 27 -2.72 18.48 17.96
N ALA A 28 -2.19 19.26 17.04
CA ALA A 28 -1.13 18.86 16.12
C ALA A 28 -0.11 20.00 15.92
N LEU A 29 1.09 19.67 15.45
CA LEU A 29 2.10 20.65 15.03
C LEU A 29 1.91 20.96 13.55
N ASP A 30 1.97 22.22 13.16
CA ASP A 30 2.32 22.62 11.79
C ASP A 30 3.82 22.92 11.77
N ALA A 31 4.60 21.97 11.27
CA ALA A 31 6.06 22.02 11.32
C ALA A 31 6.65 23.11 10.40
N TYR A 32 5.91 23.56 9.38
CA TYR A 32 6.36 24.63 8.49
C TYR A 32 6.24 26.01 9.15
N ASN A 33 5.09 26.28 9.78
CA ASN A 33 4.81 27.57 10.41
C ASN A 33 5.21 27.62 11.90
N GLY A 34 5.58 26.49 12.50
CA GLY A 34 5.83 26.35 13.94
C GLY A 34 4.56 26.49 14.79
N PHE A 35 3.38 26.26 14.23
CA PHE A 35 2.13 26.40 14.97
C PHE A 35 1.81 25.15 15.77
N LEU A 36 1.48 25.32 17.04
CA LEU A 36 0.76 24.33 17.83
C LEU A 36 -0.74 24.57 17.63
N LEU A 37 -1.37 23.76 16.79
CA LEU A 37 -2.76 23.93 16.38
C LEU A 37 -3.70 23.14 17.28
N GLU A 38 -4.67 23.81 17.89
CA GLU A 38 -5.90 23.17 18.37
C GLU A 38 -6.93 23.15 17.24
N ILE A 39 -7.49 21.99 16.97
CA ILE A 39 -8.36 21.70 15.82
C ILE A 39 -9.71 21.25 16.34
N ASP A 40 -10.76 21.96 15.91
CA ASP A 40 -12.15 21.54 16.08
C ASP A 40 -12.48 20.47 15.03
N PRO A 41 -12.72 19.20 15.40
CA PRO A 41 -12.95 18.16 14.41
C PRO A 41 -14.29 18.30 13.67
N TYR A 42 -15.24 19.11 14.16
CA TYR A 42 -16.56 19.27 13.57
C TYR A 42 -16.65 20.47 12.63
N THR A 43 -15.97 21.55 12.99
CA THR A 43 -15.96 22.79 12.17
C THR A 43 -14.70 22.91 11.33
N GLU A 44 -13.70 22.06 11.58
CA GLU A 44 -12.36 22.08 10.98
C GLU A 44 -11.58 23.38 11.26
N GLY A 45 -12.13 24.25 12.11
CA GLY A 45 -11.50 25.48 12.54
C GLY A 45 -10.27 25.21 13.41
N VAL A 46 -9.23 26.01 13.20
CA VAL A 46 -7.95 25.90 13.93
C VAL A 46 -7.71 27.13 14.80
N THR A 47 -7.06 26.92 15.95
CA THR A 47 -6.57 27.98 16.85
C THR A 47 -5.10 27.73 17.15
N VAL A 48 -4.26 28.75 16.97
CA VAL A 48 -2.83 28.69 17.34
C VAL A 48 -2.69 28.84 18.84
N LEU A 49 -2.15 27.83 19.52
CA LEU A 49 -1.96 27.79 20.96
C LEU A 49 -0.65 28.44 21.44
N ASN A 50 0.31 28.64 20.55
CA ASN A 50 1.65 29.16 20.85
C ASN A 50 2.00 30.44 20.05
N PRO A 51 1.14 31.48 19.99
CA PRO A 51 1.33 32.63 19.09
C PRO A 51 2.59 33.47 19.37
N HIS A 52 3.23 33.26 20.52
CA HIS A 52 4.43 33.98 20.94
C HIS A 52 5.71 33.13 20.90
N THR A 53 5.61 31.84 20.58
CA THR A 53 6.75 30.91 20.54
C THR A 53 6.76 30.07 19.26
N THR A 54 6.16 30.55 18.17
CA THR A 54 6.05 29.78 16.91
C THR A 54 7.41 29.39 16.34
N GLU A 55 8.38 30.31 16.34
CA GLU A 55 9.74 30.08 15.83
C GLU A 55 10.46 28.92 16.56
N ASP A 56 10.13 28.67 17.83
CA ASP A 56 10.74 27.59 18.61
C ASP A 56 10.28 26.20 18.16
N PHE A 57 9.11 26.13 17.49
CA PHE A 57 8.43 24.91 17.05
C PHE A 57 8.59 24.63 15.55
N GLU A 58 9.24 25.52 14.80
CA GLU A 58 9.60 25.25 13.40
C GLU A 58 10.47 23.99 13.31
N ASP A 59 10.20 23.16 12.30
CA ASP A 59 10.83 21.86 12.08
C ASP A 59 10.63 20.84 13.22
N ALA A 60 9.70 21.09 14.15
CA ALA A 60 9.34 20.08 15.14
C ALA A 60 8.63 18.89 14.48
N THR A 61 9.07 17.67 14.80
CA THR A 61 8.65 16.45 14.09
C THR A 61 7.58 15.67 14.82
N ALA A 62 7.49 15.80 16.14
CA ALA A 62 6.49 15.08 16.92
C ALA A 62 6.14 15.79 18.24
N LEU A 63 4.95 15.44 18.76
CA LEU A 63 4.44 15.93 20.03
C LEU A 63 3.83 14.80 20.86
N ALA A 64 3.86 14.96 22.18
CA ALA A 64 3.09 14.16 23.13
C ALA A 64 2.55 15.05 24.26
N LEU A 65 1.48 14.64 24.92
CA LEU A 65 0.86 15.40 26.00
C LEU A 65 0.63 14.50 27.22
N THR A 66 1.23 14.86 28.35
CA THR A 66 1.07 14.13 29.63
C THR A 66 0.97 15.12 30.80
N ASP A 67 -0.03 14.97 31.67
CA ASP A 67 -0.17 15.82 32.88
C ASP A 67 -0.09 17.33 32.59
N GLN A 68 -0.73 17.79 31.50
CA GLN A 68 -0.65 19.17 30.97
C GLN A 68 0.73 19.63 30.48
N THR A 69 1.72 18.74 30.46
CA THR A 69 3.06 18.99 29.92
C THR A 69 3.09 18.56 28.46
N LEU A 70 3.38 19.51 27.59
CA LEU A 70 3.64 19.25 26.18
C LEU A 70 5.09 18.78 26.04
N TRP A 71 5.30 17.72 25.28
CA TRP A 71 6.60 17.21 24.90
C TRP A 71 6.75 17.32 23.40
N VAL A 72 7.93 17.75 22.94
CA VAL A 72 8.19 18.06 21.54
C VAL A 72 9.53 17.49 21.15
N VAL A 73 9.62 16.94 19.94
CA VAL A 73 10.88 16.59 19.31
C VAL A 73 11.20 17.62 18.24
N ARG A 74 12.44 18.13 18.26
CA ARG A 74 12.97 19.00 17.21
C ARG A 74 14.44 18.66 16.99
N GLY A 75 14.79 18.30 15.76
CA GLY A 75 16.13 17.84 15.40
C GLY A 75 16.54 16.60 16.20
N ASN A 76 17.54 16.74 17.05
CA ASN A 76 18.10 15.67 17.90
C ASN A 76 17.75 15.84 19.40
N THR A 77 16.84 16.76 19.72
CA THR A 77 16.54 17.14 21.10
C THR A 77 15.06 16.94 21.42
N VAL A 78 14.81 16.41 22.61
CA VAL A 78 13.50 16.37 23.23
C VAL A 78 13.34 17.58 24.13
N PHE A 79 12.25 18.30 23.97
CA PHE A 79 11.86 19.42 24.79
C PHE A 79 10.57 19.10 25.55
N TYR A 80 10.33 19.84 26.62
CA TYR A 80 9.03 19.90 27.27
C TYR A 80 8.66 21.36 27.58
N ALA A 81 7.37 21.66 27.54
CA ALA A 81 6.82 22.97 27.83
C ALA A 81 5.53 22.84 28.65
N LYS A 82 5.19 23.90 29.38
CA LYS A 82 3.97 23.96 30.18
C LYS A 82 3.21 25.25 29.87
N GLY A 83 1.96 25.10 29.45
CA GLY A 83 0.99 26.20 29.37
C GLY A 83 1.46 27.39 28.54
N ASP A 84 0.80 28.54 28.73
CA ASP A 84 1.11 29.79 28.05
C ASP A 84 2.04 30.66 28.93
N PRO A 85 3.25 31.03 28.44
CA PRO A 85 3.82 30.70 27.13
C PRO A 85 4.40 29.28 27.06
N TYR A 86 4.25 28.61 25.91
CA TYR A 86 4.85 27.29 25.66
C TYR A 86 6.35 27.42 25.43
N GLU A 87 7.10 27.77 26.47
CA GLU A 87 8.56 27.88 26.43
C GLU A 87 9.20 26.49 26.47
N LEU A 88 9.97 26.16 25.42
CA LEU A 88 10.63 24.87 25.29
C LEU A 88 11.83 24.74 26.23
N VAL A 89 11.78 23.77 27.15
CA VAL A 89 12.90 23.42 28.03
C VAL A 89 13.52 22.10 27.57
N PRO A 90 14.85 22.04 27.35
CA PRO A 90 15.52 20.79 26.97
C PRO A 90 15.37 19.70 28.03
N PHE A 91 14.92 18.53 27.60
CA PHE A 91 14.90 17.30 28.40
C PHE A 91 16.20 16.52 28.19
N ILE A 92 16.47 16.13 26.94
CA ILE A 92 17.65 15.37 26.55
C ILE A 92 18.00 15.68 25.08
N GLU A 93 19.29 15.74 24.80
CA GLU A 93 19.85 15.81 23.45
C GLU A 93 20.57 14.49 23.18
N VAL A 94 20.39 13.94 21.99
CA VAL A 94 21.06 12.70 21.56
C VAL A 94 21.88 12.93 20.29
N PRO A 95 22.79 12.00 19.91
CA PRO A 95 23.62 12.19 18.72
C PRO A 95 22.86 12.09 17.38
N GLN A 96 21.71 11.41 17.35
CA GLN A 96 20.94 11.14 16.14
C GLN A 96 19.75 12.09 15.99
N THR A 97 19.31 12.28 14.76
CA THR A 97 18.01 12.93 14.50
C THR A 97 16.85 12.08 15.02
N LEU A 98 15.83 12.74 15.57
CA LEU A 98 14.67 12.11 16.20
C LEU A 98 13.39 12.41 15.39
N ASP A 99 12.52 11.41 15.30
CA ASP A 99 11.30 11.48 14.50
C ASP A 99 10.04 11.55 15.38
N GLY A 100 9.82 10.53 16.20
CA GLY A 100 8.61 10.37 17.00
C GLY A 100 8.86 10.47 18.50
N ILE A 101 7.80 10.73 19.27
CA ILE A 101 7.83 10.71 20.73
C ILE A 101 6.56 10.10 21.31
N ALA A 102 6.72 9.29 22.36
CA ALA A 102 5.62 8.89 23.23
C ALA A 102 6.09 8.96 24.69
N VAL A 103 5.20 9.35 25.62
CA VAL A 103 5.57 9.61 27.01
C VAL A 103 4.60 8.90 27.95
N SER A 104 5.16 8.19 28.93
CA SER A 104 4.41 7.59 30.05
C SER A 104 4.76 8.29 31.37
N GLU A 105 4.18 7.81 32.48
CA GLU A 105 4.59 8.26 33.82
C GLU A 105 6.08 8.02 34.10
N GLY A 106 6.62 6.90 33.62
CA GLY A 106 7.98 6.45 33.95
C GLY A 106 9.04 6.68 32.86
N ALA A 107 8.63 6.83 31.60
CA ALA A 107 9.56 6.80 30.47
C ALA A 107 9.19 7.75 29.32
N VAL A 108 10.21 8.14 28.56
CA VAL A 108 10.12 8.89 27.30
C VAL A 108 10.68 8.00 26.19
N TYR A 109 9.85 7.67 25.21
CA TYR A 109 10.18 6.88 24.02
C TYR A 109 10.44 7.84 22.88
N VAL A 110 11.56 7.69 22.18
CA VAL A 110 11.87 8.47 20.96
C VAL A 110 12.42 7.58 19.89
N SER A 111 12.01 7.80 18.64
CA SER A 111 12.46 7.03 17.48
C SER A 111 13.47 7.81 16.65
N SER A 112 14.33 7.08 15.95
CA SER A 112 15.27 7.63 14.99
C SER A 112 15.37 6.69 13.78
N ARG A 113 14.83 7.12 12.63
CA ARG A 113 14.96 6.36 11.37
C ARG A 113 16.40 6.27 10.88
N GLU A 114 17.25 7.23 11.24
CA GLU A 114 18.66 7.28 10.86
C GLU A 114 19.41 6.02 11.29
N VAL A 115 19.06 5.48 12.47
CA VAL A 115 19.66 4.27 13.04
C VAL A 115 18.68 3.09 13.15
N GLY A 116 17.40 3.30 12.80
CA GLY A 116 16.34 2.30 12.89
C GLY A 116 16.08 1.83 14.32
N LYS A 117 16.08 2.75 15.29
CA LYS A 117 15.92 2.43 16.72
C LYS A 117 14.87 3.28 17.41
N ILE A 118 14.27 2.70 18.45
CA ILE A 118 13.51 3.40 19.48
C ILE A 118 14.31 3.40 20.78
N PHE A 119 14.64 4.59 21.28
CA PHE A 119 15.31 4.81 22.56
C PHE A 119 14.29 5.07 23.67
N VAL A 120 14.51 4.47 24.83
CA VAL A 120 13.64 4.64 26.00
C VAL A 120 14.44 5.25 27.13
N PHE A 121 14.10 6.46 27.54
CA PHE A 121 14.74 7.17 28.65
C PHE A 121 13.85 7.19 29.88
N GLY A 122 14.44 7.18 31.07
CA GLY A 122 13.70 7.36 32.31
C GLY A 122 13.25 8.81 32.45
N ARG A 123 11.93 9.05 32.62
CA ARG A 123 11.37 10.40 32.69
C ARG A 123 11.95 11.20 33.86
N ALA A 124 12.18 10.55 35.01
CA ALA A 124 12.77 11.19 36.20
C ALA A 124 14.30 11.20 36.19
N THR A 125 14.93 10.11 35.71
CA THR A 125 16.39 9.92 35.81
C THR A 125 17.15 10.50 34.63
N ARG A 126 16.50 10.73 33.48
CA ARG A 126 17.10 11.09 32.19
C ARG A 126 18.17 10.11 31.69
N THR A 127 18.13 8.88 32.18
CA THR A 127 19.07 7.81 31.78
C THR A 127 18.46 6.94 30.71
N LEU A 128 19.27 6.46 29.76
CA LEU A 128 18.85 5.45 28.80
C LEU A 128 18.51 4.15 29.53
N LEU A 129 17.26 3.70 29.40
CA LEU A 129 16.76 2.47 30.00
C LEU A 129 16.84 1.29 29.01
N ARG A 130 16.46 1.53 27.74
CA ARG A 130 16.39 0.50 26.69
C ARG A 130 16.63 1.10 25.31
N VAL A 131 17.06 0.24 24.39
CA VAL A 131 17.08 0.48 22.94
C VAL A 131 16.33 -0.68 22.29
N MET A 132 15.39 -0.37 21.41
CA MET A 132 14.56 -1.36 20.71
C MET A 132 14.70 -1.15 19.20
N GLU A 133 14.46 -2.18 18.40
CA GLU A 133 14.39 -2.05 16.95
C GLU A 133 13.14 -1.25 16.55
N SER A 134 13.30 -0.36 15.56
CA SER A 134 12.15 0.25 14.88
C SER A 134 11.39 -0.81 14.08
N PRO A 135 10.04 -0.82 14.11
CA PRO A 135 9.24 -1.78 13.34
C PRO A 135 9.31 -1.59 11.80
N GLY A 136 9.76 -0.43 11.34
CA GLY A 136 9.84 -0.07 9.93
C GLY A 136 11.12 0.69 9.58
N THR A 137 11.17 1.22 8.36
CA THR A 137 12.34 1.92 7.81
C THR A 137 12.12 3.42 7.58
N GLY A 138 10.93 3.93 7.88
CA GLY A 138 10.49 5.28 7.55
C GLY A 138 10.51 6.25 8.72
N PHE A 139 9.86 7.41 8.51
CA PHE A 139 9.55 8.34 9.60
C PHE A 139 8.53 7.70 10.54
N GLU A 140 8.78 7.74 11.84
CA GLU A 140 7.92 7.12 12.84
C GLU A 140 7.21 8.17 13.69
N ALA A 141 5.88 8.15 13.70
CA ALA A 141 5.07 8.80 14.74
C ALA A 141 4.69 7.77 15.80
N MET A 142 4.58 8.18 17.07
CA MET A 142 4.34 7.26 18.17
C MET A 142 3.31 7.78 19.18
N THR A 143 2.58 6.87 19.82
CA THR A 143 1.75 7.18 20.98
C THR A 143 1.61 5.96 21.88
N LEU A 144 1.30 6.17 23.16
CA LEU A 144 0.96 5.09 24.10
C LEU A 144 -0.55 5.07 24.29
N HIS A 145 -1.16 3.89 24.18
CA HIS A 145 -2.58 3.69 24.46
C HIS A 145 -2.82 2.32 25.08
N GLY A 146 -3.49 2.29 26.23
CA GLY A 146 -3.57 1.09 27.06
C GLY A 146 -2.18 0.58 27.45
N ASP A 147 -1.94 -0.72 27.27
CA ASP A 147 -0.66 -1.37 27.58
C ASP A 147 0.30 -1.46 26.37
N HIS A 148 0.03 -0.72 25.29
CA HIS A 148 0.74 -0.86 24.02
C HIS A 148 1.41 0.45 23.56
N LEU A 149 2.53 0.29 22.86
CA LEU A 149 3.14 1.34 22.06
C LEU A 149 2.62 1.24 20.63
N TRP A 150 2.05 2.32 20.13
CA TRP A 150 1.55 2.41 18.77
C TRP A 150 2.50 3.26 17.94
N VAL A 151 2.87 2.76 16.76
CA VAL A 151 3.80 3.42 15.85
C VAL A 151 3.16 3.49 14.46
N ALA A 152 3.10 4.67 13.86
CA ALA A 152 2.82 4.81 12.44
C ALA A 152 4.12 5.08 11.69
N ASP A 153 4.43 4.25 10.70
CA ASP A 153 5.60 4.43 9.85
C ASP A 153 5.18 4.91 8.46
N ARG A 154 5.81 6.02 8.04
CA ARG A 154 5.50 6.72 6.78
C ARG A 154 5.86 5.91 5.54
N ALA A 155 7.03 5.26 5.52
CA ALA A 155 7.52 4.51 4.35
C ALA A 155 6.80 3.17 4.23
N GLU A 156 6.52 2.54 5.37
CA GLU A 156 5.77 1.29 5.47
C GLU A 156 4.26 1.48 5.27
N GLN A 157 3.76 2.73 5.33
CA GLN A 157 2.32 3.07 5.30
C GLN A 157 1.52 2.13 6.21
N THR A 158 2.03 1.92 7.42
CA THR A 158 1.58 0.88 8.33
C THR A 158 1.54 1.44 9.75
N VAL A 159 0.49 1.09 10.48
CA VAL A 159 0.42 1.25 11.93
C VAL A 159 0.71 -0.07 12.61
N TYR A 160 1.61 -0.03 13.59
CA TYR A 160 2.06 -1.16 14.40
C TYR A 160 1.55 -1.02 15.83
N CYS A 161 1.05 -2.11 16.39
CA CYS A 161 0.78 -2.24 17.82
C CYS A 161 1.88 -3.11 18.44
N LEU A 162 2.71 -2.50 19.29
CA LEU A 162 3.93 -3.10 19.83
C LEU A 162 3.85 -3.33 21.34
N ASP A 163 4.58 -4.33 21.81
CA ASP A 163 4.94 -4.44 23.22
C ASP A 163 5.91 -3.31 23.60
N PRO A 164 5.60 -2.47 24.60
CA PRO A 164 6.39 -1.28 24.93
C PRO A 164 7.76 -1.59 25.56
N LYS A 165 8.04 -2.85 25.92
CA LYS A 165 9.31 -3.25 26.54
C LYS A 165 10.27 -3.90 25.56
N THR A 166 9.73 -4.64 24.60
CA THR A 166 10.46 -5.52 23.69
C THR A 166 10.38 -5.10 22.22
N ALA A 167 9.44 -4.21 21.87
CA ALA A 167 9.05 -3.87 20.49
C ALA A 167 8.54 -5.07 19.67
N ALA A 168 8.15 -6.17 20.32
CA ALA A 168 7.48 -7.27 19.63
C ALA A 168 6.15 -6.79 19.02
N VAL A 169 5.93 -7.08 17.74
CA VAL A 169 4.70 -6.73 17.03
C VAL A 169 3.57 -7.65 17.49
N HIS A 170 2.50 -7.08 18.04
CA HIS A 170 1.27 -7.83 18.32
C HIS A 170 0.41 -8.00 17.08
N TYR A 171 0.32 -6.93 16.29
CA TYR A 171 -0.27 -6.90 14.95
C TYR A 171 0.06 -5.55 14.31
N ARG A 172 -0.16 -5.47 13.00
CA ARG A 172 -0.01 -4.25 12.21
C ARG A 172 -1.08 -4.17 11.16
N ALA A 173 -1.36 -2.97 10.65
CA ALA A 173 -2.36 -2.74 9.62
C ALA A 173 -1.91 -1.64 8.67
N LEU A 174 -2.17 -1.84 7.38
CA LEU A 174 -1.92 -0.82 6.36
C LEU A 174 -2.81 0.40 6.57
N THR A 175 -2.29 1.59 6.32
CA THR A 175 -3.10 2.80 6.25
C THR A 175 -3.83 2.88 4.91
N PRO A 176 -5.05 3.44 4.85
CA PRO A 176 -5.77 3.63 3.57
C PRO A 176 -5.19 4.75 2.70
N PHE A 177 -4.38 5.63 3.30
CA PHE A 177 -3.71 6.76 2.63
C PHE A 177 -2.19 6.66 2.79
N ALA A 178 -1.48 7.33 1.88
CA ALA A 178 -0.04 7.52 1.96
C ALA A 178 0.34 8.57 3.01
N ASP A 179 1.61 8.54 3.41
CA ASP A 179 2.25 9.53 4.27
C ASP A 179 1.69 9.72 5.69
N PRO A 180 1.49 8.65 6.49
CA PRO A 180 1.14 8.80 7.90
C PRO A 180 2.31 9.42 8.69
N VAL A 181 2.04 10.48 9.46
CA VAL A 181 3.04 11.27 10.21
C VAL A 181 2.60 11.66 11.62
N GLY A 182 1.45 11.19 12.06
CA GLY A 182 0.92 11.40 13.41
C GLY A 182 -0.11 10.33 13.73
N LEU A 183 -0.24 9.94 15.00
CA LEU A 183 -1.34 9.10 15.44
C LEU A 183 -1.70 9.35 16.89
N SER A 184 -2.98 9.19 17.21
CA SER A 184 -3.48 9.28 18.58
C SER A 184 -4.86 8.64 18.73
N PHE A 185 -5.27 8.44 19.97
CA PHE A 185 -6.57 7.86 20.30
C PHE A 185 -7.52 8.91 20.85
N TRP A 186 -8.71 9.01 20.25
CA TRP A 186 -9.86 9.68 20.85
C TRP A 186 -10.77 8.62 21.48
N GLY A 187 -10.75 8.51 22.80
CA GLY A 187 -11.29 7.33 23.47
C GLY A 187 -10.53 6.07 23.02
N ASP A 188 -11.24 5.09 22.44
CA ASP A 188 -10.64 3.88 21.86
C ASP A 188 -10.49 3.93 20.33
N ARG A 189 -10.73 5.10 19.72
CA ARG A 189 -10.72 5.26 18.26
C ARG A 189 -9.38 5.84 17.82
N LEU A 190 -8.68 5.11 16.97
CA LEU A 190 -7.41 5.51 16.41
C LEU A 190 -7.62 6.51 15.26
N TYR A 191 -6.94 7.64 15.35
CA TYR A 191 -6.83 8.66 14.31
C TYR A 191 -5.38 8.80 13.88
N VAL A 192 -5.18 9.02 12.58
CA VAL A 192 -3.87 9.16 11.94
C VAL A 192 -3.84 10.48 11.17
N THR A 193 -2.77 11.25 11.35
CA THR A 193 -2.47 12.44 10.56
C THR A 193 -1.70 12.01 9.32
N TYR A 194 -2.14 12.46 8.15
CA TYR A 194 -1.50 12.21 6.86
C TYR A 194 -1.03 13.55 6.29
N THR A 195 0.24 13.62 5.88
CA THR A 195 0.83 14.84 5.34
C THR A 195 1.81 14.50 4.22
N GLY A 196 1.46 14.89 3.00
CA GLY A 196 2.30 14.74 1.81
C GLY A 196 2.08 15.90 0.84
N GLU A 197 2.48 15.71 -0.40
CA GLU A 197 2.25 16.68 -1.48
C GLU A 197 1.40 16.04 -2.57
N GLU A 198 0.62 16.85 -3.28
CA GLU A 198 -0.10 16.42 -4.47
C GLU A 198 0.12 17.37 -5.66
N PRO A 199 0.21 16.84 -6.89
CA PRO A 199 0.26 17.67 -8.07
C PRO A 199 -1.11 18.29 -8.36
N TYR A 200 -1.12 19.55 -8.77
CA TYR A 200 -2.30 20.24 -9.29
C TYR A 200 -1.95 21.07 -10.53
N ILE A 201 -2.98 21.34 -11.35
CA ILE A 201 -2.83 22.23 -12.49
C ILE A 201 -3.00 23.67 -12.00
N ARG A 202 -1.93 24.45 -12.05
CA ARG A 202 -1.97 25.90 -11.88
C ARG A 202 -2.41 26.52 -13.20
N ASP A 203 -3.45 27.35 -13.12
CA ASP A 203 -3.92 28.21 -14.21
C ASP A 203 -3.53 29.67 -13.90
N ASN A 204 -2.49 30.17 -14.55
CA ASN A 204 -2.05 31.55 -14.45
C ASN A 204 -2.20 32.27 -15.79
N PRO A 205 -3.26 33.07 -15.98
CA PRO A 205 -3.53 33.72 -17.27
C PRO A 205 -2.49 34.77 -17.69
N ASN A 206 -1.54 35.11 -16.82
CA ASN A 206 -0.46 36.05 -17.11
C ASN A 206 0.82 35.37 -17.61
N ASP A 207 0.93 34.04 -17.49
CA ASP A 207 2.10 33.31 -17.97
C ASP A 207 1.95 33.02 -19.48
N PRO A 208 3.06 33.00 -20.26
CA PRO A 208 3.02 32.60 -21.66
C PRO A 208 2.50 31.18 -21.87
N ASP A 209 2.69 30.32 -20.87
CA ASP A 209 2.06 29.01 -20.74
C ASP A 209 1.18 29.01 -19.49
N PRO A 210 -0.13 29.31 -19.62
CA PRO A 210 -1.01 29.50 -18.48
C PRO A 210 -1.18 28.24 -17.62
N LEU A 211 -1.03 27.05 -18.22
CA LEU A 211 -1.24 25.79 -17.53
C LEU A 211 0.11 25.15 -17.19
N SER A 212 0.37 24.97 -15.89
CA SER A 212 1.56 24.28 -15.42
C SER A 212 1.23 23.31 -14.29
N VAL A 213 2.01 22.24 -14.16
CA VAL A 213 1.91 21.34 -13.01
C VAL A 213 2.69 21.96 -11.86
N GLN A 214 2.04 22.08 -10.70
CA GLN A 214 2.67 22.49 -9.45
C GLN A 214 2.35 21.49 -8.33
N MET A 215 3.12 21.53 -7.24
CA MET A 215 2.88 20.74 -6.04
C MET A 215 2.21 21.62 -4.98
N ARG A 216 1.33 21.02 -4.17
CA ARG A 216 0.77 21.64 -2.97
C ARG A 216 0.75 20.65 -1.82
N ASP A 217 0.80 21.16 -0.60
CA ASP A 217 0.63 20.33 0.60
C ASP A 217 -0.77 19.73 0.65
N ARG A 218 -0.84 18.47 1.07
CA ARG A 218 -2.07 17.74 1.34
C ARG A 218 -1.96 17.17 2.76
N THR A 219 -2.69 17.80 3.68
CA THR A 219 -2.72 17.38 5.09
C THR A 219 -4.15 17.22 5.62
N PHE A 220 -4.37 16.15 6.39
CA PHE A 220 -5.67 15.84 7.00
C PHE A 220 -5.51 14.78 8.09
N ILE A 221 -6.54 14.60 8.90
CA ILE A 221 -6.62 13.58 9.94
C ILE A 221 -7.74 12.61 9.58
N HIS A 222 -7.49 11.30 9.67
CA HIS A 222 -8.50 10.28 9.37
C HIS A 222 -8.49 9.12 10.35
N GLN A 223 -9.67 8.56 10.60
CA GLN A 223 -9.89 7.44 11.51
C GLN A 223 -9.41 6.12 10.89
N LEU A 224 -8.35 5.55 11.44
CA LEU A 224 -7.89 4.21 11.07
C LEU A 224 -8.69 3.15 11.84
N ARG A 225 -9.41 2.30 11.10
CA ARG A 225 -10.13 1.14 11.66
C ARG A 225 -9.34 -0.12 11.37
N ILE A 226 -9.22 -0.99 12.36
CA ILE A 226 -8.47 -2.25 12.24
C ILE A 226 -9.39 -3.40 12.65
N HIS A 227 -9.62 -4.31 11.72
CA HIS A 227 -10.34 -5.56 11.90
C HIS A 227 -9.33 -6.69 12.01
N ARG A 228 -9.28 -7.35 13.16
CA ARG A 228 -8.32 -8.42 13.44
C ARG A 228 -8.92 -9.78 13.10
N HIS A 229 -8.15 -10.56 12.36
CA HIS A 229 -8.41 -11.97 12.08
C HIS A 229 -7.26 -12.81 12.66
N PRO A 230 -7.36 -14.14 12.72
CA PRO A 230 -6.33 -14.99 13.33
C PRO A 230 -4.92 -14.81 12.75
N HIS A 231 -4.80 -14.52 11.45
CA HIS A 231 -3.51 -14.49 10.73
C HIS A 231 -3.27 -13.21 9.93
N PHE A 232 -4.21 -12.27 9.97
CA PHE A 232 -4.10 -11.01 9.24
C PHE A 232 -4.96 -9.93 9.89
N THR A 233 -4.71 -8.69 9.49
CA THR A 233 -5.60 -7.57 9.73
C THR A 233 -6.17 -7.07 8.41
N CYS A 234 -7.39 -6.58 8.47
CA CYS A 234 -7.93 -5.69 7.45
C CYS A 234 -8.10 -4.30 8.05
N SER A 235 -7.76 -3.25 7.31
CA SER A 235 -8.06 -1.88 7.73
C SER A 235 -9.27 -1.30 6.99
N ASN A 236 -9.38 0.03 6.94
CA ASN A 236 -10.45 0.72 6.21
C ASN A 236 -10.59 0.15 4.79
N GLY A 237 -11.83 0.12 4.32
CA GLY A 237 -12.16 -0.34 2.99
C GLY A 237 -13.15 0.57 2.32
N PHE A 238 -13.38 0.33 1.04
CA PHE A 238 -14.20 1.17 0.19
C PHE A 238 -15.11 0.29 -0.66
N LEU A 239 -16.34 0.76 -0.86
CA LEU A 239 -17.25 0.20 -1.84
C LEU A 239 -16.94 0.86 -3.18
N VAL A 240 -16.54 0.08 -4.18
CA VAL A 240 -16.03 0.58 -5.45
C VAL A 240 -16.82 -0.01 -6.61
N GLU A 241 -17.33 0.86 -7.49
CA GLU A 241 -17.81 0.46 -8.81
C GLU A 241 -16.61 0.37 -9.76
N MET A 242 -16.44 -0.77 -10.42
CA MET A 242 -15.48 -0.96 -11.50
C MET A 242 -16.24 -1.33 -12.78
N ILE A 243 -15.90 -0.67 -13.87
CA ILE A 243 -16.38 -0.98 -15.21
C ILE A 243 -15.18 -1.36 -16.06
N TYR A 244 -15.34 -2.46 -16.78
CA TYR A 244 -14.44 -2.87 -17.84
C TYR A 244 -15.27 -3.15 -19.10
N ILE A 245 -14.90 -2.52 -20.21
CA ILE A 245 -15.53 -2.75 -21.52
C ILE A 245 -14.47 -2.88 -22.61
N GLU A 246 -14.81 -3.70 -23.59
CA GLU A 246 -14.19 -3.78 -24.90
C GLU A 246 -14.97 -2.93 -25.89
N GLU A 247 -14.28 -2.01 -26.56
CA GLU A 247 -14.79 -1.36 -27.75
C GLU A 247 -14.16 -2.03 -28.99
N LEU A 248 -14.94 -2.87 -29.66
CA LEU A 248 -14.54 -3.53 -30.90
C LEU A 248 -14.28 -2.47 -31.99
N ASP A 249 -13.04 -2.44 -32.48
CA ASP A 249 -12.61 -1.68 -33.63
C ASP A 249 -13.30 -2.21 -34.91
N ARG A 250 -13.19 -1.45 -36.00
CA ARG A 250 -13.89 -1.78 -37.23
C ARG A 250 -13.34 -3.08 -37.83
N LEU A 251 -14.11 -4.16 -37.77
CA LEU A 251 -13.73 -5.44 -38.33
C LEU A 251 -13.46 -5.37 -39.83
N GLU A 252 -12.35 -5.93 -40.28
CA GLU A 252 -11.98 -5.98 -41.71
C GLU A 252 -12.68 -7.11 -42.47
N ARG A 253 -13.04 -8.18 -41.76
CA ARG A 253 -13.66 -9.39 -42.31
C ARG A 253 -14.78 -9.89 -41.40
N ASP A 254 -15.64 -10.74 -41.97
CA ASP A 254 -16.63 -11.47 -41.19
C ASP A 254 -15.94 -12.42 -40.20
N VAL A 255 -16.48 -12.53 -38.98
CA VAL A 255 -16.04 -13.45 -37.94
C VAL A 255 -17.24 -14.27 -37.46
N THR A 256 -17.10 -15.59 -37.39
CA THR A 256 -18.17 -16.51 -36.96
C THR A 256 -17.76 -17.28 -35.72
N ASN A 257 -18.72 -17.57 -34.84
CA ASN A 257 -18.53 -18.40 -33.65
C ASN A 257 -17.38 -17.91 -32.75
N LEU A 258 -17.31 -16.59 -32.56
CA LEU A 258 -16.33 -15.97 -31.69
C LEU A 258 -16.79 -16.11 -30.24
N THR A 259 -15.91 -16.61 -29.38
CA THR A 259 -16.11 -16.55 -27.93
C THR A 259 -15.01 -15.71 -27.34
N TRP A 260 -15.39 -14.74 -26.52
CA TRP A 260 -14.49 -13.84 -25.84
C TRP A 260 -14.63 -14.03 -24.34
N HIS A 261 -13.53 -14.42 -23.71
CA HIS A 261 -13.40 -14.63 -22.29
C HIS A 261 -12.78 -13.39 -21.67
N ILE A 262 -13.42 -12.83 -20.65
CA ILE A 262 -12.91 -11.70 -19.88
C ILE A 262 -13.02 -12.08 -18.40
N ALA A 263 -11.90 -12.09 -17.70
CA ALA A 263 -11.84 -12.43 -16.28
C ALA A 263 -12.74 -11.51 -15.45
N LEU A 264 -13.40 -12.10 -14.45
CA LEU A 264 -14.25 -11.40 -13.49
C LEU A 264 -13.52 -11.23 -12.16
N PRO A 265 -13.81 -10.16 -11.40
CA PRO A 265 -13.26 -10.01 -10.05
C PRO A 265 -13.53 -11.22 -9.17
N ALA A 266 -12.51 -11.67 -8.46
CA ALA A 266 -12.60 -12.79 -7.53
C ALA A 266 -13.07 -12.35 -6.13
N THR A 267 -13.51 -13.29 -5.30
CA THR A 267 -13.74 -13.03 -3.86
C THR A 267 -12.56 -13.58 -3.07
N SER A 268 -12.14 -12.87 -2.03
CA SER A 268 -11.03 -13.22 -1.13
C SER A 268 -11.27 -12.66 0.28
N ASP A 269 -10.32 -12.87 1.19
CA ASP A 269 -10.37 -12.35 2.56
C ASP A 269 -10.52 -10.81 2.63
N ARG A 270 -10.13 -10.09 1.58
CA ARG A 270 -10.19 -8.62 1.51
C ARG A 270 -11.13 -8.07 0.46
N GLN A 271 -11.57 -8.88 -0.48
CA GLN A 271 -12.38 -8.45 -1.63
C GLN A 271 -13.69 -9.23 -1.68
N THR A 272 -14.82 -8.54 -1.70
CA THR A 272 -16.15 -9.17 -1.89
C THR A 272 -16.83 -8.59 -3.12
N VAL A 273 -17.28 -9.46 -4.03
CA VAL A 273 -18.08 -9.07 -5.20
C VAL A 273 -19.54 -8.93 -4.78
N ARG A 274 -20.06 -7.70 -4.74
CA ARG A 274 -21.45 -7.42 -4.33
C ARG A 274 -22.44 -7.58 -5.48
N SER A 275 -22.06 -7.20 -6.69
CA SER A 275 -22.89 -7.40 -7.88
C SER A 275 -22.05 -7.41 -9.15
N LEU A 276 -22.57 -8.10 -10.16
CA LEU A 276 -22.05 -8.15 -11.53
C LEU A 276 -23.18 -7.90 -12.52
N GLN A 277 -22.94 -7.07 -13.53
CA GLN A 277 -23.92 -6.73 -14.56
C GLN A 277 -23.26 -6.69 -15.93
N PRO A 278 -23.84 -7.32 -16.97
CA PRO A 278 -23.36 -7.16 -18.35
C PRO A 278 -23.57 -5.74 -18.83
N LEU A 279 -22.64 -5.26 -19.66
CA LEU A 279 -22.74 -4.00 -20.39
C LEU A 279 -22.66 -4.31 -21.88
N GLY A 280 -23.57 -3.73 -22.66
CA GLY A 280 -23.57 -3.79 -24.13
C GLY A 280 -23.96 -5.14 -24.75
N HIS A 281 -23.52 -6.26 -24.20
CA HIS A 281 -23.86 -7.63 -24.63
C HIS A 281 -23.98 -8.54 -23.40
N PRO A 282 -24.92 -9.50 -23.35
CA PRO A 282 -24.99 -10.48 -22.28
C PRO A 282 -23.78 -11.41 -22.30
N PHE A 283 -23.42 -11.95 -21.14
CA PHE A 283 -22.42 -13.01 -20.99
C PHE A 283 -22.93 -14.13 -20.09
N THR A 284 -22.33 -15.30 -20.20
CA THR A 284 -22.44 -16.37 -19.19
C THR A 284 -21.20 -16.39 -18.32
N VAL A 285 -21.34 -16.85 -17.07
CA VAL A 285 -20.19 -17.03 -16.17
C VAL A 285 -19.71 -18.47 -16.28
N GLU A 286 -18.43 -18.64 -16.60
CA GLU A 286 -17.71 -19.90 -16.55
C GLU A 286 -16.54 -19.80 -15.57
N TYR A 287 -15.85 -20.92 -15.34
CA TYR A 287 -14.72 -21.00 -14.41
C TYR A 287 -13.50 -21.62 -15.09
N GLU A 288 -12.39 -20.88 -15.09
CA GLU A 288 -11.07 -21.34 -15.52
C GLU A 288 -10.16 -21.41 -14.29
N GLU A 289 -9.64 -22.59 -13.94
CA GLU A 289 -8.79 -22.78 -12.75
C GLU A 289 -9.37 -22.14 -11.47
N GLU A 290 -10.68 -22.36 -11.24
CA GLU A 290 -11.47 -21.79 -10.14
C GLU A 290 -11.70 -20.27 -10.18
N GLN A 291 -11.20 -19.58 -11.21
CA GLN A 291 -11.43 -18.15 -11.42
C GLN A 291 -12.66 -17.91 -12.29
N PRO A 292 -13.56 -16.99 -11.90
CA PRO A 292 -14.75 -16.68 -12.69
C PRO A 292 -14.38 -15.88 -13.95
N VAL A 293 -15.00 -16.21 -15.07
CA VAL A 293 -14.78 -15.60 -16.38
C VAL A 293 -16.12 -15.28 -17.03
N ALA A 294 -16.27 -14.08 -17.58
CA ALA A 294 -17.39 -13.68 -18.41
C ALA A 294 -17.16 -14.15 -19.86
N VAL A 295 -18.10 -14.91 -20.39
CA VAL A 295 -18.04 -15.52 -21.72
C VAL A 295 -19.03 -14.80 -22.63
N PHE A 296 -18.52 -14.00 -23.56
CA PHE A 296 -19.31 -13.31 -24.57
C PHE A 296 -19.29 -14.13 -25.85
N ALA A 297 -20.45 -14.68 -26.23
CA ALA A 297 -20.61 -15.45 -27.46
C ALA A 297 -21.18 -14.58 -28.58
N PHE A 298 -20.53 -14.64 -29.75
CA PHE A 298 -20.96 -14.00 -30.98
C PHE A 298 -21.04 -15.03 -32.11
N ASP A 299 -22.26 -15.41 -32.50
CA ASP A 299 -22.48 -16.35 -33.59
C ASP A 299 -21.93 -15.82 -34.93
N TYR A 300 -22.13 -14.53 -35.18
CA TYR A 300 -21.69 -13.85 -36.39
C TYR A 300 -21.46 -12.35 -36.14
N LEU A 301 -20.30 -11.86 -36.56
CA LEU A 301 -19.92 -10.46 -36.63
C LEU A 301 -19.57 -10.14 -38.08
N LYS A 302 -20.25 -9.14 -38.65
CA LYS A 302 -20.05 -8.76 -40.04
C LYS A 302 -18.85 -7.84 -40.18
N ALA A 303 -18.14 -7.91 -41.31
CA ALA A 303 -17.15 -6.90 -41.69
C ALA A 303 -17.76 -5.48 -41.56
N GLY A 304 -17.04 -4.61 -40.86
CA GLY A 304 -17.47 -3.25 -40.53
C GLY A 304 -18.30 -3.11 -39.25
N ASP A 305 -18.66 -4.21 -38.58
CA ASP A 305 -19.32 -4.15 -37.27
C ASP A 305 -18.41 -3.46 -36.24
N ARG A 306 -19.06 -2.74 -35.33
CA ARG A 306 -18.49 -2.21 -34.08
C ARG A 306 -19.44 -2.57 -32.95
N ARG A 307 -18.89 -2.89 -31.79
CA ARG A 307 -19.63 -3.30 -30.59
C ARG A 307 -18.93 -2.75 -29.36
N ILE A 308 -19.71 -2.49 -28.32
CA ILE A 308 -19.19 -2.26 -26.98
C ILE A 308 -19.78 -3.38 -26.13
N PHE A 309 -18.94 -4.10 -25.39
CA PHE A 309 -19.39 -5.14 -24.48
C PHE A 309 -18.44 -5.28 -23.29
N GLY A 310 -18.93 -5.77 -22.16
CA GLY A 310 -18.11 -5.94 -20.96
C GLY A 310 -18.97 -6.09 -19.72
N TRP A 311 -18.43 -5.68 -18.58
CA TRP A 311 -19.10 -5.86 -17.30
C TRP A 311 -18.91 -4.66 -16.36
N LYS A 312 -19.87 -4.51 -15.45
CA LYS A 312 -19.80 -3.64 -14.28
C LYS A 312 -19.84 -4.49 -13.03
N ALA A 313 -18.89 -4.27 -12.13
CA ALA A 313 -18.82 -4.87 -10.81
C ALA A 313 -18.97 -3.82 -9.72
N VAL A 314 -19.63 -4.19 -8.62
CA VAL A 314 -19.54 -3.44 -7.35
C VAL A 314 -18.79 -4.31 -6.36
N LEU A 315 -17.73 -3.77 -5.78
CA LEU A 315 -16.73 -4.48 -5.00
C LEU A 315 -16.56 -3.84 -3.63
N GLU A 316 -16.49 -4.64 -2.59
CA GLU A 316 -15.92 -4.20 -1.30
C GLU A 316 -14.44 -4.51 -1.29
N LEU A 317 -13.61 -3.50 -1.05
CA LEU A 317 -12.16 -3.65 -1.05
C LEU A 317 -11.57 -3.11 0.26
N ARG A 318 -10.77 -3.92 0.97
CA ARG A 318 -10.06 -3.54 2.20
C ARG A 318 -8.55 -3.72 2.08
N SER A 319 -7.76 -2.86 2.70
CA SER A 319 -6.33 -3.19 2.82
C SER A 319 -6.16 -4.42 3.71
N ILE A 320 -5.23 -5.32 3.39
CA ILE A 320 -4.91 -6.52 4.17
C ILE A 320 -3.43 -6.57 4.52
N LYS A 321 -3.09 -7.09 5.70
CA LYS A 321 -1.71 -7.38 6.10
C LYS A 321 -1.67 -8.65 6.94
N TYR A 322 -0.93 -9.65 6.48
CA TYR A 322 -0.74 -10.90 7.22
C TYR A 322 0.32 -10.75 8.30
N GLU A 323 0.11 -11.44 9.41
CA GLU A 323 1.06 -11.57 10.51
C GLU A 323 1.19 -13.05 10.86
N LEU A 324 2.37 -13.62 10.60
CA LEU A 324 2.63 -15.04 10.75
C LEU A 324 3.73 -15.28 11.79
N ASP A 325 3.60 -16.37 12.55
CA ASP A 325 4.70 -16.84 13.40
C ASP A 325 5.77 -17.49 12.53
N LEU A 326 6.84 -16.74 12.24
CA LEU A 326 7.94 -17.20 11.42
C LEU A 326 8.63 -18.44 12.00
N GLY A 327 8.67 -18.61 13.33
CA GLY A 327 9.30 -19.77 13.96
C GLY A 327 8.57 -21.09 13.66
N SER A 328 7.27 -21.02 13.34
CA SER A 328 6.48 -22.18 12.92
C SER A 328 6.70 -22.59 11.47
N LEU A 329 7.44 -21.80 10.69
CA LEU A 329 7.58 -21.91 9.23
C LEU A 329 8.98 -22.35 8.76
N ASP A 330 9.86 -22.78 9.68
CA ASP A 330 11.19 -23.28 9.33
C ASP A 330 11.14 -24.63 8.58
N GLN A 331 10.07 -25.40 8.77
CA GLN A 331 9.83 -26.66 8.05
C GLN A 331 8.34 -26.76 7.68
N VAL A 332 7.99 -26.30 6.48
CA VAL A 332 6.64 -26.44 5.93
C VAL A 332 6.55 -27.67 5.01
N PRO A 333 5.42 -28.40 5.00
CA PRO A 333 5.22 -29.47 4.03
C PRO A 333 5.19 -28.89 2.60
N PRO A 334 5.44 -29.70 1.54
CA PRO A 334 5.27 -29.22 0.18
C PRO A 334 3.81 -28.81 -0.08
N PRO A 335 3.55 -27.89 -1.04
CA PRO A 335 2.19 -27.53 -1.43
C PRO A 335 1.37 -28.77 -1.87
N PRO A 336 0.04 -28.70 -1.87
CA PRO A 336 -0.79 -29.78 -2.43
C PRO A 336 -0.43 -30.11 -3.88
N PRO A 337 -0.54 -31.37 -4.34
CA PRO A 337 -0.12 -31.78 -5.69
C PRO A 337 -0.72 -30.95 -6.83
N GLU A 338 -1.97 -30.52 -6.69
CA GLU A 338 -2.66 -29.64 -7.63
C GLU A 338 -2.02 -28.25 -7.72
N VAL A 339 -1.64 -27.68 -6.57
CA VAL A 339 -0.91 -26.40 -6.49
C VAL A 339 0.48 -26.54 -7.09
N GLN A 340 1.18 -27.64 -6.79
CA GLN A 340 2.50 -27.91 -7.37
C GLN A 340 2.44 -28.00 -8.90
N LYS A 341 1.47 -28.76 -9.42
CA LYS A 341 1.35 -28.99 -10.86
C LYS A 341 1.15 -27.69 -11.63
N LEU A 342 0.28 -26.80 -11.12
CA LEU A 342 -0.05 -25.54 -11.77
C LEU A 342 1.00 -24.46 -11.54
N TYR A 343 1.51 -24.33 -10.31
CA TYR A 343 2.21 -23.12 -9.87
C TYR A 343 3.68 -23.33 -9.48
N LEU A 344 4.25 -24.52 -9.72
CA LEU A 344 5.71 -24.75 -9.72
C LEU A 344 6.28 -25.02 -11.11
N SER A 345 5.42 -25.36 -12.07
CA SER A 345 5.82 -25.54 -13.46
C SER A 345 6.06 -24.18 -14.13
N PRO A 346 6.85 -24.12 -15.21
CA PRO A 346 6.88 -22.92 -16.04
C PRO A 346 5.53 -22.71 -16.72
N ASP A 347 4.94 -21.54 -16.60
CA ASP A 347 3.86 -21.05 -17.45
C ASP A 347 4.40 -19.94 -18.36
N GLY A 348 4.13 -20.02 -19.67
CA GLY A 348 4.73 -19.08 -20.63
C GLY A 348 6.26 -19.12 -20.67
N ASP A 349 6.89 -17.98 -20.94
CA ASP A 349 8.33 -17.84 -21.15
C ASP A 349 9.05 -17.24 -19.93
N LEU A 350 9.18 -18.06 -18.87
CA LEU A 350 9.88 -17.69 -17.64
C LEU A 350 11.38 -18.05 -17.64
N SER A 351 11.90 -18.63 -18.72
CA SER A 351 13.31 -19.04 -18.85
C SER A 351 13.88 -19.81 -17.65
N MET A 352 13.07 -20.60 -16.93
CA MET A 352 13.48 -21.28 -15.70
C MET A 352 14.60 -22.32 -15.90
N ASP A 353 14.77 -22.82 -17.13
CA ASP A 353 15.87 -23.72 -17.48
C ASP A 353 17.18 -23.00 -17.79
N HIS A 354 17.15 -21.67 -17.98
CA HIS A 354 18.33 -20.88 -18.33
C HIS A 354 19.36 -20.87 -17.18
N PRO A 355 20.66 -21.09 -17.45
CA PRO A 355 21.69 -21.19 -16.40
C PRO A 355 21.79 -19.96 -15.50
N GLU A 356 21.62 -18.76 -16.07
CA GLU A 356 21.68 -17.49 -15.32
C GLU A 356 20.50 -17.35 -14.36
N VAL A 357 19.29 -17.72 -14.79
CA VAL A 357 18.07 -17.68 -13.94
C VAL A 357 18.17 -18.70 -12.81
N ARG A 358 18.67 -19.91 -13.09
CA ARG A 358 18.94 -20.93 -12.06
C ARG A 358 20.03 -20.49 -11.08
N ALA A 359 21.05 -19.76 -11.55
CA ALA A 359 22.08 -19.20 -10.68
C ALA A 359 21.50 -18.10 -9.78
N ALA A 360 20.75 -17.16 -10.36
CA ALA A 360 20.06 -16.09 -9.63
C ALA A 360 19.14 -16.65 -8.54
N ALA A 361 18.34 -17.67 -8.84
CA ALA A 361 17.43 -18.30 -7.88
C ALA A 361 18.18 -18.87 -6.65
N ARG A 362 19.34 -19.50 -6.86
CA ARG A 362 20.18 -20.04 -5.78
C ARG A 362 20.88 -18.95 -4.99
N ILE A 363 21.39 -17.92 -5.67
CA ILE A 363 22.08 -16.78 -5.05
C ILE A 363 21.11 -15.97 -4.19
N ALA A 364 19.88 -15.78 -4.64
CA ALA A 364 18.88 -15.00 -3.94
C ALA A 364 18.55 -15.57 -2.55
N VAL A 365 18.43 -16.89 -2.42
CA VAL A 365 18.02 -17.55 -1.18
C VAL A 365 19.19 -17.86 -0.22
N GLN A 366 20.42 -18.01 -0.73
CA GLN A 366 21.64 -18.28 0.07
C GLN A 366 21.52 -19.44 1.09
N GLY A 367 20.66 -20.43 0.83
CA GLY A 367 20.43 -21.56 1.72
C GLY A 367 19.44 -21.30 2.87
N GLU A 368 18.74 -20.16 2.89
CA GLU A 368 17.58 -19.94 3.75
C GLU A 368 16.52 -21.04 3.49
N THR A 369 15.87 -21.48 4.55
CA THR A 369 14.92 -22.61 4.55
C THR A 369 13.50 -22.18 4.92
N ASN A 370 13.36 -21.07 5.65
CA ASN A 370 12.07 -20.52 6.03
C ASN A 370 11.41 -19.86 4.81
N ILE A 371 10.26 -20.40 4.38
CA ILE A 371 9.59 -19.98 3.13
C ILE A 371 9.34 -18.47 3.03
N ILE A 372 9.02 -17.80 4.14
CA ILE A 372 8.78 -16.36 4.17
C ILE A 372 10.09 -15.59 3.96
N ARG A 373 11.16 -16.01 4.65
CA ARG A 373 12.48 -15.39 4.48
C ARG A 373 13.07 -15.67 3.10
N GLN A 374 12.82 -16.85 2.52
CA GLN A 374 13.19 -17.15 1.14
C GLN A 374 12.50 -16.19 0.17
N MET A 375 11.17 -16.00 0.30
CA MET A 375 10.42 -15.10 -0.57
C MET A 375 10.88 -13.65 -0.43
N LEU A 376 11.15 -13.19 0.80
CA LEU A 376 11.70 -11.86 1.05
C LEU A 376 13.09 -11.72 0.42
N ALA A 377 13.99 -12.70 0.59
CA ALA A 377 15.33 -12.67 0.02
C ALA A 377 15.30 -12.66 -1.52
N ILE A 378 14.37 -13.41 -2.14
CA ILE A 378 14.13 -13.37 -3.58
C ILE A 378 13.69 -11.98 -4.04
N ARG A 379 12.72 -11.40 -3.35
CA ARG A 379 12.24 -10.04 -3.65
C ARG A 379 13.37 -9.02 -3.57
N GLU A 380 14.12 -9.02 -2.47
CA GLU A 380 15.19 -8.06 -2.29
C GLU A 380 16.35 -8.28 -3.27
N TYR A 381 16.67 -9.53 -3.64
CA TYR A 381 17.62 -9.82 -4.70
C TYR A 381 17.17 -9.18 -6.02
N VAL A 382 15.90 -9.33 -6.39
CA VAL A 382 15.36 -8.70 -7.61
C VAL A 382 15.48 -7.18 -7.55
N TYR A 383 15.22 -6.56 -6.39
CA TYR A 383 15.36 -5.10 -6.22
C TYR A 383 16.82 -4.65 -6.29
N ASP A 384 17.75 -5.47 -5.80
CA ASP A 384 19.18 -5.19 -5.93
C ASP A 384 19.67 -5.29 -7.40
N GLN A 385 18.96 -6.04 -8.26
CA GLN A 385 19.35 -6.27 -9.66
C GLN A 385 18.66 -5.36 -10.67
N LEU A 386 17.49 -4.81 -10.36
CA LEU A 386 16.62 -4.14 -11.32
C LEU A 386 16.33 -2.68 -10.93
N GLU A 387 16.13 -1.84 -11.94
CA GLU A 387 15.56 -0.50 -11.80
C GLU A 387 14.22 -0.41 -12.56
N TYR A 388 13.19 0.14 -11.91
CA TYR A 388 11.87 0.23 -12.52
C TYR A 388 11.82 1.20 -13.72
N LYS A 389 11.18 0.74 -14.81
CA LYS A 389 10.80 1.55 -15.97
C LYS A 389 9.36 1.22 -16.36
N LEU A 390 8.48 2.22 -16.41
CA LEU A 390 7.07 2.02 -16.76
C LEU A 390 6.91 1.38 -18.15
N GLN A 391 7.67 1.88 -19.14
CA GLN A 391 7.68 1.31 -20.47
C GLN A 391 8.53 0.05 -20.49
N SER A 392 7.91 -1.09 -20.81
CA SER A 392 8.64 -2.32 -21.09
C SER A 392 9.52 -2.14 -22.32
N LEU A 393 10.75 -2.66 -22.23
CA LEU A 393 11.69 -2.75 -23.34
C LEU A 393 11.72 -4.16 -23.94
N ALA A 394 10.72 -5.00 -23.62
CA ALA A 394 10.58 -6.32 -24.19
C ALA A 394 10.36 -6.25 -25.71
N THR A 395 10.92 -7.21 -26.42
CA THR A 395 10.73 -7.40 -27.86
C THR A 395 9.80 -8.58 -28.13
N GLU A 396 9.29 -8.70 -29.36
CA GLU A 396 8.50 -9.89 -29.76
C GLU A 396 9.30 -11.20 -29.67
N ASP A 397 10.64 -11.12 -29.61
CA ASP A 397 11.52 -12.28 -29.55
C ASP A 397 11.88 -12.69 -28.11
N ASP A 398 11.95 -11.73 -27.17
CA ASP A 398 12.35 -12.00 -25.78
C ASP A 398 11.19 -12.03 -24.78
N TYR A 399 10.02 -11.48 -25.10
CA TYR A 399 8.83 -11.41 -24.23
C TYR A 399 9.11 -10.89 -22.80
N GLY A 400 10.18 -10.14 -22.58
CA GLY A 400 10.62 -9.73 -21.24
C GLY A 400 10.99 -10.91 -20.34
N SER A 401 11.63 -11.93 -20.90
CA SER A 401 12.06 -13.13 -20.18
C SER A 401 13.05 -12.81 -19.04
N PRO A 402 13.01 -13.54 -17.91
CA PRO A 402 13.87 -13.24 -16.77
C PRO A 402 15.38 -13.23 -17.06
N ASP A 403 15.88 -14.05 -17.99
CA ASP A 403 17.30 -14.05 -18.37
C ASP A 403 17.72 -12.75 -19.07
N VAL A 404 16.87 -12.22 -19.96
CA VAL A 404 17.12 -10.94 -20.63
C VAL A 404 16.97 -9.79 -19.64
N VAL A 405 15.93 -9.81 -18.81
CA VAL A 405 15.63 -8.75 -17.83
C VAL A 405 16.75 -8.62 -16.78
N LEU A 406 17.22 -9.73 -16.21
CA LEU A 406 18.32 -9.72 -15.23
C LEU A 406 19.62 -9.19 -15.83
N LYS A 407 19.90 -9.49 -17.10
CA LYS A 407 21.07 -8.94 -17.81
C LYS A 407 20.91 -7.46 -18.15
N ARG A 408 19.69 -7.01 -18.45
CA ARG A 408 19.35 -5.62 -18.80
C ARG A 408 19.35 -4.70 -17.58
N GLY A 409 19.01 -5.21 -16.39
CA GLY A 409 19.00 -4.45 -15.13
C GLY A 409 17.88 -3.41 -15.03
N THR A 410 16.90 -3.43 -15.94
CA THR A 410 15.72 -2.54 -15.89
C THR A 410 14.47 -3.35 -16.19
N ALA A 411 13.32 -3.00 -15.60
CA ALA A 411 12.08 -3.77 -15.76
C ALA A 411 10.81 -2.95 -15.53
N SER A 412 9.76 -3.28 -16.29
CA SER A 412 8.36 -2.90 -16.02
C SER A 412 7.72 -3.80 -14.95
N CYS A 413 6.52 -3.45 -14.49
CA CYS A 413 5.83 -4.21 -13.43
C CYS A 413 5.62 -5.69 -13.84
N GLY A 414 5.27 -5.96 -15.10
CA GLY A 414 5.13 -7.32 -15.62
C GLY A 414 6.46 -8.09 -15.67
N GLU A 415 7.57 -7.41 -15.94
CA GLU A 415 8.91 -8.04 -15.97
C GLU A 415 9.45 -8.31 -14.55
N TYR A 416 9.15 -7.44 -13.56
CA TYR A 416 9.37 -7.74 -12.14
C TYR A 416 8.59 -8.99 -11.73
N VAL A 417 7.29 -9.05 -12.05
CA VAL A 417 6.43 -10.21 -11.75
C VAL A 417 7.01 -11.49 -12.34
N ARG A 418 7.35 -11.50 -13.64
CA ARG A 418 7.94 -12.70 -14.30
C ARG A 418 9.23 -13.15 -13.63
N THR A 419 10.11 -12.22 -13.31
CA THR A 419 11.39 -12.55 -12.64
C THR A 419 11.13 -13.13 -11.25
N LEU A 420 10.25 -12.51 -10.45
CA LEU A 420 9.87 -13.01 -9.12
C LEU A 420 9.24 -14.40 -9.18
N LEU A 421 8.33 -14.65 -10.14
CA LEU A 421 7.70 -15.95 -10.35
C LEU A 421 8.76 -17.02 -10.66
N ALA A 422 9.67 -16.75 -11.61
CA ALA A 422 10.71 -17.69 -12.00
C ALA A 422 11.63 -18.07 -10.83
N LEU A 423 12.12 -17.07 -10.09
CA LEU A 423 13.03 -17.31 -8.96
C LEU A 423 12.33 -18.02 -7.79
N ALA A 424 11.07 -17.68 -7.51
CA ALA A 424 10.26 -18.33 -6.47
C ALA A 424 9.99 -19.81 -6.79
N ARG A 425 9.53 -20.11 -8.01
CA ARG A 425 9.22 -21.49 -8.44
C ARG A 425 10.47 -22.37 -8.48
N LEU A 426 11.60 -21.83 -8.90
CA LEU A 426 12.89 -22.53 -8.86
C LEU A 426 13.35 -22.89 -7.44
N ASN A 427 12.85 -22.18 -6.42
CA ASN A 427 13.08 -22.47 -5.00
C ASN A 427 11.92 -23.26 -4.36
N GLY A 428 10.98 -23.80 -5.15
CA GLY A 428 9.87 -24.61 -4.66
C GLY A 428 8.74 -23.82 -4.02
N ILE A 429 8.71 -22.49 -4.19
CA ILE A 429 7.63 -21.62 -3.70
C ILE A 429 6.60 -21.50 -4.83
N ALA A 430 5.42 -22.08 -4.61
CA ALA A 430 4.32 -21.98 -5.56
C ALA A 430 3.80 -20.55 -5.60
N CYS A 431 3.72 -19.95 -6.80
CA CYS A 431 3.30 -18.57 -6.98
C CYS A 431 2.59 -18.35 -8.31
N ARG A 432 1.74 -17.32 -8.34
CA ARG A 432 0.95 -16.90 -9.51
C ARG A 432 0.88 -15.38 -9.60
N ASP A 433 0.69 -14.85 -10.79
CA ASP A 433 0.36 -13.46 -10.99
C ASP A 433 -1.13 -13.19 -10.71
N VAL A 434 -1.41 -11.96 -10.29
CA VAL A 434 -2.75 -11.44 -10.07
C VAL A 434 -2.80 -10.00 -10.55
N GLY A 435 -3.95 -9.57 -11.07
CA GLY A 435 -4.26 -8.14 -11.08
C GLY A 435 -5.04 -7.67 -12.30
N CYS A 436 -4.36 -6.88 -13.13
CA CYS A 436 -4.80 -6.05 -14.25
C CYS A 436 -5.11 -4.59 -13.88
N TYR A 437 -5.80 -4.31 -12.77
CA TYR A 437 -6.20 -2.92 -12.48
C TYR A 437 -6.07 -2.52 -11.02
N LYS A 438 -5.69 -1.25 -10.83
CA LYS A 438 -5.83 -0.53 -9.57
C LYS A 438 -6.90 0.55 -9.71
N CYS A 439 -7.72 0.70 -8.68
CA CYS A 439 -8.47 1.94 -8.49
C CYS A 439 -7.45 3.07 -8.26
N PRO A 440 -7.60 4.24 -8.88
CA PRO A 440 -6.82 5.41 -8.49
C PRO A 440 -6.98 5.68 -6.97
N PRO A 441 -5.88 5.88 -6.22
CA PRO A 441 -5.87 5.78 -4.75
C PRO A 441 -6.33 7.08 -4.04
N GLN A 442 -7.16 7.90 -4.67
CA GLN A 442 -7.77 9.10 -4.07
C GLN A 442 -9.02 8.73 -3.27
N ALA A 443 -8.82 8.07 -2.13
CA ALA A 443 -9.89 7.48 -1.31
C ALA A 443 -11.00 8.48 -0.90
N GLU A 444 -10.68 9.77 -0.82
CA GLU A 444 -11.61 10.86 -0.48
C GLU A 444 -12.57 11.25 -1.62
N LEU A 445 -12.27 10.90 -2.88
CA LEU A 445 -13.06 11.30 -4.05
C LEU A 445 -14.25 10.36 -4.26
N HIS A 446 -15.27 10.54 -3.43
CA HIS A 446 -16.51 9.76 -3.53
C HIS A 446 -17.41 10.24 -4.67
N GLN A 447 -18.07 9.30 -5.35
CA GLN A 447 -19.04 9.52 -6.43
C GLN A 447 -18.48 10.20 -7.69
N VAL A 448 -17.15 10.26 -7.83
CA VAL A 448 -16.46 10.82 -9.00
C VAL A 448 -15.89 9.70 -9.87
N PRO A 449 -16.00 9.77 -11.21
CA PRO A 449 -15.29 8.87 -12.12
C PRO A 449 -13.77 8.98 -11.98
N LEU A 450 -13.12 7.83 -11.80
CA LEU A 450 -11.67 7.69 -11.71
C LEU A 450 -11.19 6.79 -12.86
N TYR A 451 -10.04 7.14 -13.46
CA TYR A 451 -9.51 6.46 -14.64
C TYR A 451 -8.11 5.92 -14.34
N PRO A 452 -7.89 4.59 -14.40
CA PRO A 452 -6.55 4.03 -14.28
C PRO A 452 -5.73 4.37 -15.53
N GLU A 453 -4.47 4.75 -15.31
CA GLU A 453 -3.55 5.10 -16.41
C GLU A 453 -2.88 3.87 -17.03
N TYR A 454 -2.62 2.83 -16.23
CA TYR A 454 -1.89 1.65 -16.66
C TYR A 454 -2.42 0.39 -15.97
N ASN A 455 -2.18 -0.74 -16.62
CA ASN A 455 -2.45 -2.04 -16.04
C ASN A 455 -1.37 -2.37 -15.01
N HIS A 456 -1.71 -3.10 -13.96
CA HIS A 456 -0.75 -3.46 -12.93
C HIS A 456 -0.93 -4.89 -12.45
N TYR A 457 0.20 -5.56 -12.21
CA TYR A 457 0.27 -6.93 -11.77
C TYR A 457 1.16 -7.05 -10.55
N TRP A 458 0.77 -7.96 -9.67
CA TRP A 458 1.53 -8.38 -8.51
C TRP A 458 1.52 -9.90 -8.44
N ILE A 459 2.10 -10.48 -7.40
CA ILE A 459 2.10 -11.93 -7.21
C ILE A 459 1.34 -12.34 -5.95
N GLU A 460 0.82 -13.55 -5.96
CA GLU A 460 0.51 -14.31 -4.76
C GLU A 460 1.47 -15.50 -4.66
N PHE A 461 1.92 -15.80 -3.45
CA PHE A 461 2.71 -17.00 -3.17
C PHE A 461 2.01 -17.86 -2.11
N TYR A 462 2.09 -19.17 -2.27
CA TYR A 462 1.36 -20.13 -1.45
C TYR A 462 2.21 -20.53 -0.23
N VAL A 463 1.64 -20.36 0.96
CA VAL A 463 2.22 -20.80 2.23
C VAL A 463 1.36 -21.94 2.80
N PRO A 464 1.93 -23.16 2.93
CA PRO A 464 1.21 -24.30 3.50
C PRO A 464 0.61 -23.99 4.89
N GLY A 465 -0.68 -24.28 5.06
CA GLY A 465 -1.43 -23.98 6.28
C GLY A 465 -2.06 -22.58 6.34
N TYR A 466 -1.65 -21.66 5.46
CA TYR A 466 -2.15 -20.28 5.41
C TYR A 466 -2.81 -19.91 4.08
N GLY A 467 -2.40 -20.53 2.97
CA GLY A 467 -2.96 -20.27 1.64
C GLY A 467 -2.15 -19.25 0.84
N TRP A 468 -2.82 -18.51 -0.02
CA TRP A 468 -2.21 -17.53 -0.93
C TRP A 468 -1.98 -16.18 -0.24
N LEU A 469 -0.73 -15.72 -0.20
CA LEU A 469 -0.35 -14.43 0.38
C LEU A 469 0.06 -13.45 -0.71
N PRO A 470 -0.43 -12.20 -0.70
CA PRO A 470 -0.11 -11.22 -1.72
C PRO A 470 1.27 -10.60 -1.49
N MET A 471 1.96 -10.28 -2.57
CA MET A 471 3.18 -9.48 -2.56
C MET A 471 3.24 -8.59 -3.79
N GLU A 472 3.41 -7.30 -3.56
CA GLU A 472 3.62 -6.35 -4.64
C GLU A 472 4.99 -6.52 -5.32
N SER A 473 5.02 -6.18 -6.60
CA SER A 473 6.14 -6.50 -7.49
C SER A 473 7.29 -5.52 -7.31
N ASN A 474 7.06 -4.22 -7.48
CA ASN A 474 8.10 -3.18 -7.51
C ASN A 474 7.90 -1.93 -6.62
N PRO A 475 6.71 -1.57 -6.09
CA PRO A 475 6.53 -0.27 -5.42
C PRO A 475 7.34 -0.01 -4.15
N ASP A 476 7.89 -1.06 -3.54
CA ASP A 476 8.76 -0.98 -2.36
C ASP A 476 10.26 -1.07 -2.74
N ASP A 477 10.58 -1.12 -4.04
CA ASP A 477 11.92 -0.91 -4.55
C ASP A 477 12.24 0.59 -4.52
N THR A 478 12.73 1.05 -3.38
CA THR A 478 13.13 2.44 -3.14
C THR A 478 14.56 2.73 -3.63
N GLY A 479 15.18 1.80 -4.37
CA GLY A 479 16.54 1.91 -4.91
C GLY A 479 17.68 1.72 -3.90
N ARG A 480 17.39 1.65 -2.59
CA ARG A 480 18.40 1.37 -1.56
C ARG A 480 17.81 0.65 -0.35
N ARG A 481 18.55 -0.36 0.14
CA ARG A 481 18.26 -1.07 1.39
C ARG A 481 18.36 -0.17 2.64
N PRO A 482 17.62 -0.51 3.73
CA PRO A 482 16.59 -1.54 3.77
C PRO A 482 15.36 -1.12 2.96
N TYR A 483 14.78 -2.06 2.21
CA TYR A 483 13.56 -1.82 1.46
C TYR A 483 12.35 -1.91 2.40
N PRO A 484 11.35 -1.01 2.29
CA PRO A 484 10.11 -1.14 3.05
C PRO A 484 9.48 -2.51 2.81
N GLN A 485 8.74 -3.02 3.78
CA GLN A 485 7.95 -4.26 3.65
C GLN A 485 6.45 -3.99 3.56
N ARG A 486 6.06 -2.75 3.25
CA ARG A 486 4.69 -2.25 3.15
C ARG A 486 3.75 -3.26 2.51
N TRP A 487 4.05 -3.73 1.30
CA TRP A 487 3.19 -4.67 0.56
C TRP A 487 3.79 -6.06 0.40
N PHE A 488 4.72 -6.44 1.28
CA PHE A 488 5.10 -7.85 1.47
C PHE A 488 4.07 -8.54 2.39
N MET A 489 3.42 -9.60 1.92
CA MET A 489 2.30 -10.25 2.64
C MET A 489 1.18 -9.26 2.99
N GLY A 490 0.97 -8.26 2.15
CA GLY A 490 -0.05 -7.23 2.34
C GLY A 490 -0.39 -6.57 1.02
N LEU A 491 -1.61 -6.04 0.93
CA LEU A 491 -2.11 -5.40 -0.28
C LEU A 491 -3.05 -4.27 0.11
N PRO A 492 -2.92 -3.06 -0.45
CA PRO A 492 -3.78 -1.96 -0.08
C PRO A 492 -5.16 -2.10 -0.77
N TRP A 493 -6.14 -1.37 -0.25
CA TRP A 493 -7.54 -1.47 -0.67
C TRP A 493 -7.76 -1.24 -2.17
N PHE A 494 -6.93 -0.44 -2.83
CA PHE A 494 -7.13 -0.04 -4.22
C PHE A 494 -6.70 -1.07 -5.27
N HIS A 495 -6.24 -2.26 -4.87
CA HIS A 495 -5.97 -3.37 -5.79
C HIS A 495 -7.23 -4.20 -6.00
N VAL A 496 -7.57 -4.49 -7.26
CA VAL A 496 -8.68 -5.38 -7.59
C VAL A 496 -8.14 -6.73 -8.03
N GLU A 497 -8.45 -7.75 -7.25
CA GLU A 497 -8.07 -9.12 -7.54
C GLU A 497 -8.94 -9.70 -8.65
N ILE A 498 -8.37 -9.84 -9.85
CA ILE A 498 -9.03 -10.37 -11.04
C ILE A 498 -8.10 -11.40 -11.69
N GLY A 499 -8.67 -12.50 -12.19
CA GLY A 499 -7.96 -13.48 -13.00
C GLY A 499 -6.72 -14.08 -12.33
N LYS A 500 -6.84 -14.59 -11.10
CA LYS A 500 -5.67 -15.08 -10.34
C LYS A 500 -5.03 -16.31 -10.99
N GLY A 501 -3.85 -16.13 -11.61
CA GLY A 501 -3.14 -17.19 -12.32
C GLY A 501 -3.77 -17.61 -13.66
N ILE A 502 -4.70 -16.82 -14.21
CA ILE A 502 -5.28 -17.04 -15.54
C ILE A 502 -5.08 -15.80 -16.41
N ARG A 503 -5.22 -15.94 -17.73
CA ARG A 503 -5.22 -14.77 -18.61
C ARG A 503 -6.44 -13.89 -18.30
N PHE A 504 -6.22 -12.59 -18.25
CA PHE A 504 -7.32 -11.64 -18.08
C PHE A 504 -8.32 -11.73 -19.23
N GLU A 505 -7.83 -11.94 -20.44
CA GLU A 505 -8.68 -12.09 -21.62
C GLU A 505 -8.16 -13.18 -22.55
N SER A 506 -9.10 -13.85 -23.22
CA SER A 506 -8.78 -14.79 -24.28
C SER A 506 -9.90 -14.84 -25.33
N ILE A 507 -9.52 -15.19 -26.55
CA ILE A 507 -10.44 -15.33 -27.69
C ILE A 507 -10.30 -16.75 -28.24
N SER A 508 -11.42 -17.37 -28.61
CA SER A 508 -11.43 -18.74 -29.14
C SER A 508 -10.66 -18.89 -30.47
N ASP A 509 -10.68 -17.86 -31.32
CA ASP A 509 -9.91 -17.81 -32.57
C ASP A 509 -8.50 -17.26 -32.35
N ARG A 510 -7.52 -18.16 -32.32
CA ARG A 510 -6.09 -17.83 -32.12
C ARG A 510 -5.45 -17.11 -33.31
N THR A 511 -6.14 -16.99 -34.45
CA THR A 511 -5.64 -16.20 -35.59
C THR A 511 -5.89 -14.71 -35.42
N LEU A 512 -6.74 -14.33 -34.46
CA LEU A 512 -7.04 -12.96 -34.12
C LEU A 512 -6.22 -12.54 -32.89
N ARG A 513 -5.54 -11.40 -32.97
CA ARG A 513 -4.90 -10.77 -31.82
C ARG A 513 -5.87 -9.77 -31.22
N HIS A 514 -5.99 -9.78 -29.89
CA HIS A 514 -6.89 -8.90 -29.14
C HIS A 514 -6.65 -7.41 -29.44
N GLY A 515 -5.39 -6.95 -29.29
CA GLY A 515 -5.06 -5.53 -29.43
C GLY A 515 -5.26 -4.94 -30.83
N ASP A 516 -5.47 -5.80 -31.84
CA ASP A 516 -5.81 -5.40 -33.20
C ASP A 516 -7.33 -5.31 -33.41
N LEU A 517 -8.13 -5.90 -32.51
CA LEU A 517 -9.58 -6.03 -32.62
C LEU A 517 -10.36 -5.05 -31.76
N ALA A 518 -9.86 -4.67 -30.59
CA ALA A 518 -10.61 -3.86 -29.65
C ALA A 518 -9.73 -2.97 -28.78
N ARG A 519 -10.37 -1.96 -28.20
CA ARG A 519 -9.77 -1.05 -27.23
C ARG A 519 -10.42 -1.28 -25.88
N GLU A 520 -9.60 -1.54 -24.88
CA GLU A 520 -10.05 -1.62 -23.50
C GLU A 520 -10.35 -0.23 -22.91
N LEU A 521 -11.50 -0.12 -22.25
CA LEU A 521 -11.86 1.05 -21.45
C LEU A 521 -12.22 0.59 -20.03
N LYS A 522 -11.61 1.28 -19.06
CA LYS A 522 -11.76 1.00 -17.64
C LYS A 522 -12.15 2.26 -16.89
N ARG A 523 -13.07 2.13 -15.94
CA ARG A 523 -13.53 3.25 -15.10
C ARG A 523 -13.85 2.76 -13.71
N PHE A 524 -13.39 3.52 -12.73
CA PHE A 524 -13.66 3.30 -11.32
C PHE A 524 -14.52 4.43 -10.77
N LYS A 525 -15.18 4.17 -9.65
CA LYS A 525 -15.87 5.19 -8.85
C LYS A 525 -16.00 4.66 -7.43
N ILE A 526 -15.43 5.40 -6.48
CA ILE A 526 -15.56 5.09 -5.05
C ILE A 526 -16.96 5.53 -4.63
N LEU A 527 -17.77 4.61 -4.12
CA LEU A 527 -19.15 4.89 -3.74
C LEU A 527 -19.22 5.43 -2.32
N GLU A 528 -18.52 4.77 -1.39
CA GLU A 528 -18.43 5.14 0.02
C GLU A 528 -17.29 4.40 0.71
N GLU A 529 -16.89 4.88 1.90
CA GLU A 529 -15.99 4.17 2.82
C GLU A 529 -16.80 3.18 3.67
N LEU A 530 -16.36 1.92 3.68
CA LEU A 530 -16.96 0.83 4.43
C LEU A 530 -16.85 1.05 5.95
N PRO A 531 -17.76 0.46 6.73
CA PRO A 531 -17.69 0.52 8.19
C PRO A 531 -16.48 -0.20 8.78
#